data_AF-A0A520Z9Z5-F1
#
_entry.id   AF-A0A520Z9Z5-F1
#
_cell.length_a   1.000
_cell.length_b   1.000
_cell.length_c   1.000
_cell.angle_alpha   90.00
_cell.angle_beta   90.00
_cell.angle_gamma   90.00
#
_symmetry.space_group_name_H-M   'P 1'
#
loop_
_entity.id
_entity.type
_entity.pdbx_description
1 polymer ?
#
loop_
_entity_poly.entity_id
_entity_poly.type
_entity_poly.pdbx_seq_one_letter_code
_entity_poly.pdbx_strand_id
1 'polypeptide(L)'
;MYREMVSNDWFTLLIILSILLIAIAKSLFASRFTDFLALVGNSKYLKIHSRDQRFLDLFDGLLFLNLTFSVALFVLLVFRHQSIGPEIDLDFFFKLAIGIGAAFLIKILVERLVGSMFEIDSFIDTY
;
A
#
# COMPACT_ATOMS: atom_id res chain seq x y z
N MET A 1 -40.60 -15.46 3.13
CA MET A 1 -39.35 -15.13 3.84
C MET A 1 -38.47 -14.36 2.86
N TYR A 2 -38.52 -13.03 2.88
CA TYR A 2 -37.58 -12.22 2.12
C TYR A 2 -36.23 -12.33 2.82
N ARG A 3 -35.25 -12.97 2.19
CA ARG A 3 -33.87 -12.92 2.66
C ARG A 3 -33.40 -11.51 2.33
N GLU A 4 -33.27 -10.65 3.33
CA GLU A 4 -32.59 -9.36 3.17
C GLU A 4 -31.19 -9.66 2.62
N MET A 5 -31.01 -9.39 1.33
CA MET A 5 -29.69 -9.42 0.73
C MET A 5 -29.02 -8.15 1.23
N VAL A 6 -28.21 -8.26 2.28
CA VAL A 6 -27.32 -7.18 2.71
C VAL A 6 -26.46 -6.83 1.50
N SER A 7 -26.78 -5.72 0.86
CA SER A 7 -26.11 -5.26 -0.35
C SER A 7 -24.73 -4.78 0.04
N ASN A 8 -23.73 -5.61 -0.20
CA ASN A 8 -22.34 -5.36 0.17
C ASN A 8 -21.62 -4.47 -0.87
N ASP A 9 -22.36 -3.52 -1.45
CA ASP A 9 -21.98 -2.77 -2.65
C ASP A 9 -20.68 -1.99 -2.45
N TRP A 10 -20.46 -1.51 -1.23
CA TRP A 10 -19.27 -0.73 -0.90
C TRP A 10 -17.98 -1.55 -0.94
N PHE A 11 -18.01 -2.85 -0.59
CA PHE A 11 -16.83 -3.70 -0.77
C PHE A 11 -16.47 -3.88 -2.24
N THR A 12 -17.48 -4.10 -3.08
CA THR A 12 -17.28 -4.25 -4.53
C THR A 12 -16.69 -2.97 -5.12
N LEU A 13 -17.20 -1.79 -4.72
CA LEU A 13 -16.66 -0.51 -5.13
C LEU A 13 -15.19 -0.32 -4.71
N LEU A 14 -14.84 -0.70 -3.48
CA LEU A 14 -13.46 -0.60 -3.00
C LEU A 14 -12.50 -1.56 -3.74
N ILE A 15 -12.96 -2.77 -4.09
CA ILE A 15 -12.17 -3.71 -4.90
C ILE A 15 -11.94 -3.14 -6.30
N ILE A 16 -12.99 -2.60 -6.93
CA ILE A 16 -12.87 -1.94 -8.25
C ILE A 16 -11.91 -0.76 -8.16
N LEU A 17 -12.01 0.06 -7.11
CA LEU A 17 -11.11 1.18 -6.88
C LEU A 17 -9.64 0.71 -6.74
N SER A 18 -9.40 -0.37 -6.01
CA SER A 18 -8.06 -0.98 -5.88
C SER A 18 -7.50 -1.37 -7.25
N ILE A 19 -8.28 -2.08 -8.08
CA ILE A 19 -7.86 -2.48 -9.43
C ILE A 19 -7.60 -1.25 -10.31
N LEU A 20 -8.44 -0.21 -10.23
CA LEU A 20 -8.27 1.03 -10.97
C LEU A 20 -6.97 1.76 -10.59
N LEU A 21 -6.60 1.80 -9.30
CA LEU A 21 -5.33 2.40 -8.87
C LEU A 21 -4.12 1.70 -9.53
N ILE A 22 -4.14 0.37 -9.61
CA ILE A 22 -3.07 -0.39 -10.28
C ILE A 22 -3.06 -0.12 -11.79
N ALA A 23 -4.24 -0.07 -12.41
CA ALA A 23 -4.36 0.23 -13.84
C ALA A 23 -3.82 1.64 -14.17
N ILE A 24 -4.14 2.63 -13.35
CA ILE A 24 -3.64 4.00 -13.48
C ILE A 24 -2.12 4.04 -13.29
N ALA A 25 -1.59 3.38 -12.25
CA ALA A 25 -0.14 3.32 -12.01
C ALA A 25 0.61 2.71 -13.21
N LYS A 26 0.08 1.61 -13.77
CA LYS A 26 0.63 0.98 -14.98
C LYS A 26 0.52 1.88 -16.21
N SER A 27 -0.59 2.60 -16.37
CA SER A 27 -0.81 3.47 -17.53
C SER A 27 0.08 4.71 -17.52
N LEU A 28 0.30 5.31 -16.36
CA LEU A 28 1.13 6.52 -16.21
C LEU A 28 2.63 6.22 -16.19
N PHE A 29 3.02 5.06 -15.65
CA PHE A 29 4.42 4.72 -15.38
C PHE A 29 4.80 3.33 -15.89
N ALA A 30 4.44 2.99 -17.13
CA ALA A 30 4.58 1.63 -17.68
C ALA A 30 6.01 1.04 -17.59
N SER A 31 7.05 1.83 -17.89
CA SER A 31 8.45 1.39 -17.78
C SER A 31 8.80 1.07 -16.33
N ARG A 32 8.58 2.03 -15.42
CA ARG A 32 8.86 1.89 -13.98
C ARG A 32 8.04 0.78 -13.34
N PHE A 33 6.79 0.57 -13.77
CA PHE A 33 5.93 -0.52 -13.31
C PHE A 33 6.48 -1.89 -13.71
N THR A 34 7.02 -2.02 -14.92
CA THR A 34 7.64 -3.26 -15.38
C THR A 34 8.92 -3.56 -14.60
N ASP A 35 9.74 -2.54 -14.34
CA ASP A 35 10.91 -2.68 -13.49
C ASP A 35 10.54 -2.99 -12.03
N PHE A 36 9.44 -2.42 -11.53
CA PHE A 36 8.90 -2.69 -10.19
C PHE A 36 8.42 -4.15 -10.06
N LEU A 37 7.75 -4.71 -11.07
CA LEU A 37 7.38 -6.14 -11.07
C LEU A 37 8.62 -7.04 -10.99
N ALA A 38 9.72 -6.63 -11.62
CA ALA A 38 10.98 -7.36 -11.55
C ALA A 38 11.63 -7.32 -10.15
N LEU A 39 11.22 -6.40 -9.25
CA LEU A 39 11.73 -6.31 -7.87
C LEU A 39 11.60 -7.63 -7.10
N VAL A 40 10.52 -8.39 -7.34
CA VAL A 40 10.25 -9.66 -6.66
C VAL A 40 11.31 -10.73 -6.97
N GLY A 41 11.97 -10.64 -8.14
CA GLY A 41 13.01 -11.59 -8.56
C GLY A 41 14.39 -10.99 -8.84
N ASN A 42 14.52 -9.66 -8.84
CA ASN A 42 15.75 -8.97 -9.21
C ASN A 42 15.86 -7.59 -8.51
N SER A 43 16.97 -7.34 -7.83
CA SER A 43 17.25 -6.07 -7.14
C SER A 43 17.63 -4.92 -8.10
N LYS A 44 17.56 -5.13 -9.43
CA LYS A 44 17.87 -4.12 -10.46
C LYS A 44 17.05 -2.84 -10.30
N TYR A 45 15.78 -2.94 -9.86
CA TYR A 45 14.95 -1.76 -9.58
C TYR A 45 15.57 -0.87 -8.50
N LEU A 46 16.00 -1.46 -7.37
CA LEU A 46 16.64 -0.72 -6.27
C LEU A 46 17.93 -0.05 -6.74
N LYS A 47 18.76 -0.72 -7.55
CA LYS A 47 20.02 -0.12 -8.03
C LYS A 47 19.80 1.10 -8.95
N ILE A 48 18.74 1.11 -9.75
CA ILE A 48 18.48 2.17 -10.73
C ILE A 48 17.69 3.33 -10.07
N HIS A 49 16.70 3.02 -9.25
CA HIS A 49 15.75 4.02 -8.72
C HIS A 49 16.02 4.40 -7.25
N SER A 50 16.89 3.70 -6.50
CA SER A 50 17.28 4.13 -5.14
C SER A 50 18.26 5.32 -5.14
N ARG A 51 18.83 5.68 -6.29
CA ARG A 51 19.83 6.76 -6.40
C ARG A 51 19.18 8.13 -6.56
N ASP A 52 17.93 8.20 -7.01
CA ASP A 52 17.16 9.43 -7.09
C ASP A 52 16.34 9.61 -5.80
N GLN A 53 16.71 10.60 -4.99
CA GLN A 53 16.16 10.84 -3.64
C GLN A 53 14.74 11.46 -3.63
N ARG A 54 13.85 11.05 -4.54
CA ARG A 54 12.43 11.43 -4.45
C ARG A 54 11.69 10.44 -3.56
N PHE A 55 11.63 10.78 -2.27
CA PHE A 55 11.07 9.94 -1.21
C PHE A 55 9.64 9.44 -1.46
N LEU A 56 8.82 10.22 -2.15
CA LEU A 56 7.45 9.86 -2.53
C LEU A 56 7.14 10.47 -3.90
N ASP A 57 7.31 9.68 -4.96
CA ASP A 57 6.77 10.06 -6.27
C ASP A 57 5.30 9.66 -6.39
N LEU A 58 4.60 10.24 -7.36
CA LEU A 58 3.20 9.91 -7.66
C LEU A 58 2.99 8.40 -7.87
N PHE A 59 3.98 7.71 -8.45
CA PHE A 59 3.97 6.25 -8.62
C PHE A 59 3.93 5.52 -7.27
N ASP A 60 4.84 5.87 -6.35
CA ASP A 60 4.93 5.23 -5.04
C ASP A 60 3.69 5.54 -4.21
N GLY A 61 3.16 6.77 -4.29
CA GLY A 61 1.91 7.17 -3.66
C GLY A 61 0.70 6.36 -4.14
N LEU A 62 0.57 6.15 -5.46
CA LEU A 62 -0.51 5.33 -6.03
C LEU A 62 -0.46 3.88 -5.53
N LEU A 63 0.73 3.27 -5.53
CA LEU A 63 0.92 1.90 -5.04
C LEU A 63 0.72 1.81 -3.53
N PHE A 64 1.14 2.82 -2.78
CA PHE A 64 0.95 2.89 -1.33
C PHE A 64 -0.54 2.98 -0.95
N LEU A 65 -1.32 3.79 -1.65
CA LEU A 65 -2.77 3.85 -1.47
C LEU A 65 -3.43 2.51 -1.81
N ASN A 66 -3.01 1.89 -2.91
CA ASN A 66 -3.50 0.57 -3.30
C ASN A 66 -3.20 -0.50 -2.23
N LEU A 67 -1.98 -0.52 -1.71
CA LEU A 67 -1.56 -1.43 -0.62
C LEU A 67 -2.42 -1.21 0.62
N THR A 68 -2.57 0.04 1.04
CA THR A 68 -3.34 0.40 2.25
C THR A 68 -4.78 -0.07 2.15
N PHE A 69 -5.46 0.19 1.02
CA PHE A 69 -6.83 -0.25 0.81
C PHE A 69 -6.94 -1.77 0.72
N SER A 70 -6.00 -2.44 0.06
CA SER A 70 -6.02 -3.90 -0.09
C SER A 70 -5.82 -4.60 1.26
N VAL A 71 -4.90 -4.11 2.09
CA VAL A 71 -4.67 -4.64 3.45
C VAL A 71 -5.89 -4.38 4.34
N ALA A 72 -6.45 -3.16 4.31
CA ALA A 72 -7.65 -2.85 5.09
C ALA A 72 -8.85 -3.71 4.68
N LEU A 73 -9.08 -3.90 3.38
CA LEU A 73 -10.12 -4.80 2.87
C LEU A 73 -9.90 -6.24 3.33
N PHE A 74 -8.67 -6.74 3.24
CA PHE A 74 -8.33 -8.09 3.66
C PHE A 74 -8.62 -8.29 5.16
N VAL A 75 -8.20 -7.34 6.01
CA VAL A 75 -8.47 -7.38 7.46
C VAL A 75 -9.97 -7.39 7.74
N LEU A 76 -10.77 -6.58 7.05
CA LEU A 76 -12.23 -6.59 7.20
C LEU A 76 -12.87 -7.91 6.77
N LEU A 77 -12.40 -8.52 5.68
CA LEU A 77 -12.89 -9.83 5.24
C LEU A 77 -12.58 -10.92 6.28
N VAL A 78 -11.41 -10.86 6.91
CA VAL A 78 -11.03 -11.77 8.00
C VAL A 78 -11.92 -11.57 9.23
N PHE A 79 -12.19 -10.33 9.64
CA PHE A 79 -13.11 -10.05 10.77
C PHE A 79 -14.52 -10.55 10.49
N ARG A 80 -15.03 -10.30 9.28
CA ARG A 80 -16.33 -10.82 8.84
C ARG A 80 -16.38 -12.34 8.86
N HIS A 81 -15.33 -13.00 8.40
CA HIS A 81 -15.27 -14.46 8.38
C HIS A 81 -15.30 -15.05 9.80
N GLN A 82 -14.56 -14.45 10.73
CA GLN A 82 -14.52 -14.92 12.11
C GLN A 82 -15.74 -14.50 12.92
N SER A 83 -16.60 -13.61 12.39
CA SER A 83 -17.70 -12.98 13.15
C SER A 83 -17.21 -12.29 14.44
N ILE A 84 -15.97 -11.80 14.43
CA ILE A 84 -15.31 -11.14 15.55
C ILE A 84 -15.17 -9.65 15.19
N GLY A 85 -15.63 -8.78 16.08
CA GLY A 85 -15.39 -7.34 15.98
C GLY A 85 -16.66 -6.49 15.98
N PRO A 86 -16.49 -5.16 15.88
CA PRO A 86 -17.60 -4.20 15.78
C PRO A 86 -18.38 -4.38 14.46
N GLU A 87 -19.54 -3.75 14.37
CA GLU A 87 -20.31 -3.68 13.12
C GLU A 87 -19.42 -3.14 11.99
N ILE A 88 -19.35 -3.92 10.90
CA ILE A 88 -18.48 -3.61 9.77
C ILE A 88 -19.19 -2.56 8.91
N ASP A 89 -18.77 -1.32 9.11
CA ASP A 89 -19.27 -0.15 8.38
C ASP A 89 -18.17 0.56 7.58
N LEU A 90 -18.59 1.39 6.64
CA LEU A 90 -17.68 2.17 5.79
C LEU A 90 -16.80 3.12 6.62
N ASP A 91 -17.33 3.70 7.70
CA ASP A 91 -16.55 4.54 8.62
C ASP A 91 -15.44 3.74 9.31
N PHE A 92 -15.75 2.51 9.73
CA PHE A 92 -14.75 1.61 10.33
C PHE A 92 -13.66 1.25 9.32
N PHE A 93 -14.01 1.02 8.04
CA PHE A 93 -13.03 0.81 6.97
C PHE A 93 -12.05 1.98 6.85
N PHE A 94 -12.53 3.23 6.78
CA PHE A 94 -11.65 4.39 6.64
C PHE A 94 -10.75 4.59 7.86
N LYS A 95 -11.28 4.39 9.07
CA LYS A 95 -10.46 4.41 10.31
C LYS A 95 -9.35 3.37 10.26
N LEU A 96 -9.67 2.15 9.83
CA LEU A 96 -8.69 1.07 9.67
C LEU A 96 -7.64 1.41 8.61
N ALA A 97 -8.08 1.87 7.43
CA ALA A 97 -7.20 2.22 6.32
C ALA A 97 -6.25 3.37 6.69
N ILE A 98 -6.75 4.43 7.34
CA ILE A 98 -5.92 5.54 7.83
C ILE A 98 -4.94 5.04 8.89
N GLY A 99 -5.39 4.20 9.83
CA GLY A 99 -4.53 3.63 10.88
C GLY A 99 -3.39 2.79 10.29
N ILE A 100 -3.70 1.91 9.33
CA ILE A 100 -2.70 1.10 8.62
C ILE A 100 -1.74 2.01 7.86
N GLY A 101 -2.27 2.95 7.05
CA GLY A 101 -1.45 3.88 6.27
C GLY A 101 -0.51 4.70 7.16
N ALA A 102 -1.02 5.25 8.25
CA ALA A 102 -0.22 6.00 9.22
C ALA A 102 0.87 5.14 9.85
N ALA A 103 0.56 3.90 10.26
CA ALA A 103 1.53 2.98 10.84
C ALA A 103 2.68 2.68 9.87
N PHE A 104 2.38 2.41 8.59
CA PHE A 104 3.41 2.20 7.57
C PHE A 104 4.23 3.47 7.31
N LEU A 105 3.61 4.64 7.22
CA LEU A 105 4.32 5.90 7.03
C LEU A 105 5.26 6.21 8.20
N ILE A 106 4.78 6.05 9.44
CA ILE A 106 5.60 6.24 10.63
C ILE A 106 6.81 5.29 10.61
N LYS A 107 6.60 4.01 10.31
CA LYS A 107 7.69 3.04 10.16
C LYS A 107 8.76 3.54 9.17
N ILE A 108 8.34 3.94 7.98
CA ILE A 108 9.24 4.41 6.92
C ILE A 108 10.01 5.67 7.35
N LEU A 109 9.33 6.60 8.03
CA LEU A 109 9.96 7.82 8.53
C LEU A 109 11.00 7.52 9.62
N VAL A 110 10.70 6.57 10.53
CA VAL A 110 11.64 6.13 11.58
C VAL A 110 12.86 5.46 10.96
N GLU A 111 12.68 4.56 9.99
CA GLU A 111 13.81 3.91 9.28
C GLU A 111 14.71 4.95 8.61
N ARG A 112 14.12 5.99 8.01
CA ARG A 112 14.86 7.08 7.38
C ARG A 112 15.60 7.95 8.39
N LEU A 113 14.96 8.29 9.51
CA LEU A 113 15.60 9.07 10.58
C LEU A 113 16.81 8.31 11.14
N VAL A 114 16.66 7.02 11.42
CA VAL A 114 17.74 6.16 11.90
C VAL A 114 18.86 6.09 10.86
N GLY A 115 18.54 5.82 9.58
CA GLY A 115 19.55 5.76 8.51
C GLY A 115 20.37 7.05 8.37
N SER A 116 19.71 8.20 8.49
CA SER A 116 20.38 9.51 8.47
C SER A 116 21.22 9.78 9.72
N MET A 117 20.77 9.36 10.91
CA MET A 117 21.49 9.60 12.16
C MET A 117 22.76 8.76 12.29
N PHE A 118 22.80 7.60 11.64
CA PHE A 118 23.94 6.68 11.69
C PHE A 118 24.87 6.81 10.47
N GLU A 119 24.66 7.79 9.59
CA GLU A 119 25.41 7.97 8.33
C GLU A 119 25.65 6.64 7.60
N ILE A 120 24.64 5.76 7.59
CA ILE A 120 24.77 4.43 6.97
C ILE A 120 25.10 4.57 5.47
N ASP A 121 24.71 5.69 4.86
CA ASP A 121 25.11 6.07 3.51
C ASP A 121 26.64 6.04 3.30
N SER A 122 27.44 6.42 4.30
CA SER A 122 28.92 6.39 4.22
C SER A 122 29.50 4.97 4.26
N PHE A 123 28.84 4.05 4.98
CA PHE A 123 29.25 2.64 5.05
C PHE A 123 28.83 1.84 3.82
N ILE A 124 27.74 2.24 3.16
CA ILE A 124 27.25 1.61 1.92
C ILE A 124 28.10 2.01 0.71
N ASP A 125 28.58 3.26 0.63
CA ASP A 125 29.40 3.74 -0.51
C ASP A 125 30.81 3.12 -0.54
N THR A 126 31.23 2.45 0.54
CA THR A 126 32.54 1.77 0.64
C THR A 126 32.48 0.28 0.20
N TYR A 127 31.31 -0.24 -0.17
CA TYR A 127 31.10 -1.65 -0.58
C TYR A 127 30.79 -1.85 -2.06
#